data_AF-A0A8K0H2C4-F1
#
_entry.id   AF-A0A8K0H2C4-F1
#
_cell.length_a   1.000
_cell.length_b   1.000
_cell.length_c   1.000
_cell.angle_alpha   90.00
_cell.angle_beta   90.00
_cell.angle_gamma   90.00
#
_symmetry.space_group_name_H-M   'P 1'
#
loop_
_entity.id
_entity.type
_entity.pdbx_description
1 polymer ?
#
loop_
_entity_poly.entity_id
_entity_poly.type
_entity_poly.pdbx_seq_one_letter_code
_entity_poly.pdbx_strand_id
1 'polypeptide(L)'
;MVKASDSSESQSTESGAREGEGEGYYEVELVQPYGLRFAKGRDGGTYIDAIAPGGSADSTGLFTVGDKVVATSAVFGDEIWPAAEYGRTMYTIRQRIGPLLMKMQKRYGKLDDTSELSEKEIIRAERNSGVISNRVREIQMQNYLRKKEQKESREKDLREGLQLYRNTKYEEALNKFESVLGSKPGPDEASVASYNVACCYSKLNQVQAGLSALEDALLAGFEDFKRIRTDPDLANLRTSEGFEPLLKRFDESFINENAINAIKSLFGFNKK
;
A
#
# COMPACT_ATOMS: atom_id res chain seq x y z
N MET A 1 2.42 58.54 -4.65
CA MET A 1 3.68 58.69 -3.88
C MET A 1 3.39 58.10 -2.50
N VAL A 2 4.00 57.03 -1.98
CA VAL A 2 5.24 56.29 -2.26
C VAL A 2 5.01 54.81 -1.87
N LYS A 3 5.69 53.90 -2.59
CA LYS A 3 5.78 52.43 -2.41
C LYS A 3 6.55 52.04 -1.13
N ALA A 4 6.18 50.90 -0.54
CA ALA A 4 7.10 49.92 0.09
C ALA A 4 6.30 48.62 0.33
N SER A 5 6.27 47.69 -0.62
CA SER A 5 7.21 46.58 -0.82
C SER A 5 7.02 45.45 0.19
N ASP A 6 6.19 44.53 -0.29
CA ASP A 6 5.98 43.14 0.06
C ASP A 6 7.30 42.35 0.16
N SER A 7 7.43 41.52 1.19
CA SER A 7 8.43 40.46 1.25
C SER A 7 7.81 39.27 1.96
N SER A 8 7.14 38.45 1.16
CA SER A 8 6.76 37.09 1.46
C SER A 8 8.00 36.21 1.61
N GLU A 9 8.33 35.84 2.84
CA GLU A 9 9.25 34.73 3.08
C GLU A 9 8.50 33.42 2.88
N SER A 10 8.72 32.82 1.72
CA SER A 10 8.43 31.42 1.44
C SER A 10 9.27 30.54 2.34
N GLN A 11 8.69 30.02 3.42
CA GLN A 11 9.30 28.95 4.21
C GLN A 11 9.32 27.67 3.37
N SER A 12 10.52 27.23 3.04
CA SER A 12 10.81 25.88 2.56
C SER A 12 10.41 24.87 3.63
N THR A 13 9.40 24.05 3.34
CA THR A 13 8.99 22.91 4.16
C THR A 13 10.06 21.81 4.09
N GLU A 14 11.05 21.88 4.98
CA GLU A 14 11.98 20.77 5.24
C GLU A 14 11.32 19.71 6.13
N SER A 15 11.52 18.43 5.78
CA SER A 15 11.11 17.29 6.60
C SER A 15 11.87 17.29 7.93
N GLY A 16 11.13 17.42 9.04
CA GLY A 16 11.68 17.42 10.40
C GLY A 16 11.60 16.06 11.08
N ALA A 17 12.67 15.69 11.81
CA ALA A 17 12.75 14.49 12.63
C ALA A 17 12.86 14.87 14.11
N ARG A 18 12.10 14.20 14.99
CA ARG A 18 12.27 14.30 16.45
C ARG A 18 12.28 12.90 17.05
N GLU A 19 13.30 12.59 17.85
CA GLU A 19 13.31 11.37 18.66
C GLU A 19 12.18 11.48 19.69
N GLY A 20 11.26 10.51 19.68
CA GLY A 20 10.12 10.49 20.58
C GLY A 20 10.52 10.00 21.97
N GLU A 21 9.84 10.50 23.01
CA GLU A 21 10.04 10.04 24.39
C GLU A 21 9.67 8.54 24.52
N GLY A 22 10.68 7.65 24.52
CA GLY A 22 10.56 6.22 24.81
C GLY A 22 11.47 5.34 23.94
N GLU A 23 12.24 4.45 24.55
CA GLU A 23 13.11 3.49 23.86
C GLU A 23 12.34 2.73 22.75
N GLY A 24 12.65 3.03 21.49
CA GLY A 24 12.08 2.35 20.33
C GLY A 24 10.90 3.03 19.64
N TYR A 25 10.61 4.31 19.89
CA TYR A 25 9.64 5.09 19.09
C TYR A 25 10.29 6.32 18.43
N TYR A 26 9.77 6.73 17.27
CA TYR A 26 10.20 7.96 16.59
C TYR A 26 9.04 8.67 15.92
N GLU A 27 9.13 9.99 15.81
CA GLU A 27 8.15 10.83 15.14
C GLU A 27 8.77 11.47 13.89
N VAL A 28 7.95 11.62 12.86
CA VAL A 28 8.41 12.05 11.54
C VAL A 28 7.32 12.83 10.83
N GLU A 29 7.75 13.85 10.10
CA GLU A 29 6.93 14.62 9.17
C GLU A 29 7.43 14.37 7.75
N LEU A 30 6.55 13.84 6.89
CA LEU A 30 6.86 13.52 5.50
C LEU A 30 6.05 14.37 4.53
N VAL A 31 6.67 14.76 3.42
CA VAL A 31 5.98 15.40 2.30
C VAL A 31 5.86 14.43 1.14
N GLN A 32 4.83 14.59 0.30
CA GLN A 32 4.70 13.76 -0.89
C GLN A 32 5.82 14.07 -1.90
N PRO A 33 6.36 13.07 -2.62
CA PRO A 33 6.08 11.64 -2.48
C PRO A 33 6.75 11.04 -1.23
N TYR A 34 5.96 10.37 -0.38
CA TYR A 34 6.46 9.84 0.89
C TYR A 34 7.54 8.76 0.72
N GLY A 35 7.45 7.96 -0.35
CA GLY A 35 8.42 6.88 -0.61
C GLY A 35 8.28 5.69 0.33
N LEU A 36 7.10 5.44 0.88
CA LEU A 36 6.82 4.29 1.75
C LEU A 36 5.79 3.36 1.12
N ARG A 37 6.07 2.05 1.21
CA ARG A 37 5.08 0.99 0.98
C ARG A 37 4.76 0.31 2.29
N PHE A 38 3.50 -0.04 2.49
CA PHE A 38 3.01 -0.67 3.71
C PHE A 38 2.47 -2.08 3.45
N ALA A 39 2.46 -2.90 4.50
CA ALA A 39 1.81 -4.19 4.53
C ALA A 39 0.98 -4.36 5.81
N LYS A 40 -0.06 -5.20 5.72
CA LYS A 40 -0.89 -5.59 6.86
C LYS A 40 -0.18 -6.68 7.66
N GLY A 41 0.04 -6.42 8.95
CA GLY A 41 0.54 -7.43 9.88
C GLY A 41 -0.53 -8.43 10.28
N ARG A 42 -0.11 -9.52 10.94
CA ARG A 42 -1.04 -10.55 11.45
C ARG A 42 -2.01 -10.02 12.50
N ASP A 43 -1.59 -9.01 13.23
CA ASP A 43 -2.40 -8.29 14.21
C ASP A 43 -3.36 -7.26 13.57
N GLY A 44 -3.37 -7.14 12.24
CA GLY A 44 -4.15 -6.15 11.51
C GLY A 44 -3.53 -4.75 11.45
N GLY A 45 -2.35 -4.55 12.05
CA GLY A 45 -1.63 -3.28 12.04
C GLY A 45 -0.92 -2.98 10.71
N THR A 46 -0.38 -1.76 10.62
CA THR A 46 0.33 -1.27 9.43
C THR A 46 1.83 -1.26 9.66
N TYR A 47 2.58 -1.85 8.74
CA TYR A 47 4.03 -2.01 8.85
C TYR A 47 4.73 -1.53 7.57
N ILE A 48 5.96 -1.00 7.70
CA ILE A 48 6.80 -0.65 6.56
C ILE A 48 7.19 -1.94 5.81
N ASP A 49 6.82 -2.01 4.54
CA ASP A 49 7.16 -3.13 3.65
C ASP A 49 8.35 -2.80 2.74
N ALA A 50 8.42 -1.56 2.26
CA ALA A 50 9.53 -1.08 1.44
C ALA A 50 9.70 0.44 1.58
N ILE A 51 10.92 0.90 1.35
CA ILE A 51 11.30 2.31 1.33
C ILE A 51 11.87 2.58 -0.07
N ALA A 52 11.31 3.56 -0.77
CA ALA A 52 11.71 3.92 -2.13
C ALA A 52 12.91 4.88 -2.09
N PRO A 53 14.03 4.57 -2.78
CA PRO A 53 15.18 5.46 -2.83
C PRO A 53 14.82 6.86 -3.36
N GLY A 54 15.33 7.90 -2.69
CA GLY A 54 15.08 9.30 -3.06
C GLY A 54 13.70 9.84 -2.71
N GLY A 55 12.83 9.06 -2.05
CA GLY A 55 11.57 9.55 -1.49
C GLY A 55 11.78 10.29 -0.17
N SER A 56 10.76 11.04 0.30
CA SER A 56 10.85 11.81 1.54
C SER A 56 11.28 10.96 2.74
N ALA A 57 10.77 9.72 2.87
CA ALA A 57 11.16 8.81 3.93
C ALA A 57 12.62 8.34 3.86
N ASP A 58 13.15 8.09 2.66
CA ASP A 58 14.54 7.65 2.46
C ASP A 58 15.52 8.76 2.90
N SER A 59 15.22 10.01 2.52
CA SER A 59 16.01 11.19 2.89
C SER A 59 16.12 11.39 4.41
N THR A 60 15.15 10.92 5.20
CA THR A 60 15.23 11.00 6.66
C THR A 60 16.28 10.05 7.27
N GLY A 61 16.59 8.94 6.58
CA GLY A 61 17.41 7.86 7.13
C GLY A 61 16.80 7.15 8.36
N LEU A 62 15.57 7.50 8.76
CA LEU A 62 14.97 7.00 9.99
C LEU A 62 14.23 5.69 9.84
N PHE A 63 13.70 5.36 8.66
CA PHE A 63 12.82 4.20 8.52
C PHE A 63 13.61 2.90 8.40
N THR A 64 13.03 1.82 8.91
CA THR A 64 13.51 0.46 8.64
C THR A 64 12.33 -0.40 8.23
N VAL A 65 12.55 -1.28 7.25
CA VAL A 65 11.54 -2.29 6.87
C VAL A 65 11.13 -3.09 8.11
N GLY A 66 9.82 -3.23 8.32
CA GLY A 66 9.22 -3.86 9.48
C GLY A 66 8.84 -2.92 10.63
N ASP A 67 9.21 -1.63 10.59
CA ASP A 67 8.73 -0.65 11.58
C ASP A 67 7.21 -0.54 11.54
N LYS A 68 6.57 -0.35 12.71
CA LYS A 68 5.11 -0.33 12.85
C LYS A 68 4.60 1.11 12.94
N VAL A 69 3.51 1.41 12.24
CA VAL A 69 2.78 2.67 12.40
C VAL A 69 1.96 2.61 13.69
N VAL A 70 2.25 3.51 14.62
CA VAL A 70 1.59 3.59 15.94
C VAL A 70 0.52 4.66 15.93
N ALA A 71 0.77 5.77 15.25
CA ALA A 71 -0.16 6.87 15.10
C ALA A 71 0.09 7.61 13.78
N THR A 72 -0.95 8.20 13.22
CA THR A 72 -0.88 9.03 12.01
C THR A 72 -1.71 10.28 12.21
N SER A 73 -1.30 11.38 11.57
CA SER A 73 -2.11 12.58 11.47
C SER A 73 -3.43 12.30 10.76
N ALA A 74 -4.50 13.02 11.13
CA ALA A 74 -5.81 12.94 10.48
C ALA A 74 -5.76 13.30 8.97
N VAL A 75 -6.88 13.25 8.24
CA VAL A 75 -6.90 13.69 6.83
C VAL A 75 -6.66 15.21 6.72
N PHE A 76 -7.15 15.97 7.70
CA PHE A 76 -7.03 17.42 7.80
C PHE A 76 -6.49 17.82 9.18
N GLY A 77 -5.67 18.88 9.23
CA GLY A 77 -5.05 19.40 10.46
C GLY A 77 -3.87 18.55 10.94
N ASP A 78 -3.23 18.95 12.05
CA ASP A 78 -1.96 18.35 12.49
C ASP A 78 -2.11 17.40 13.68
N GLU A 79 -3.35 17.11 14.07
CA GLU A 79 -3.64 16.18 15.16
C GLU A 79 -3.28 14.73 14.78
N ILE A 80 -2.51 14.08 15.65
CA ILE A 80 -2.08 12.68 15.50
C ILE A 80 -2.98 11.78 16.35
N TRP A 81 -3.54 10.74 15.72
CA TRP A 81 -4.41 9.76 16.36
C TRP A 81 -3.80 8.36 16.27
N PRO A 82 -4.07 7.47 17.25
CA PRO A 82 -3.63 6.08 17.18
C PRO A 82 -3.99 5.43 15.85
N ALA A 83 -3.03 4.73 15.26
CA ALA A 83 -3.23 4.05 14.00
C ALA A 83 -4.30 2.98 14.16
N ALA A 84 -5.30 3.02 13.30
CA ALA A 84 -6.36 2.03 13.28
C ALA A 84 -5.90 0.77 12.52
N GLU A 85 -6.84 -0.13 12.25
CA GLU A 85 -6.62 -1.26 11.34
C GLU A 85 -6.06 -0.81 9.99
N TYR A 86 -5.29 -1.69 9.35
CA TYR A 86 -4.54 -1.42 8.12
C TYR A 86 -5.30 -0.56 7.10
N GLY A 87 -6.50 -0.96 6.68
CA GLY A 87 -7.22 -0.25 5.61
C GLY A 87 -7.63 1.16 6.01
N ARG A 88 -8.01 1.41 7.27
CA ARG A 88 -8.33 2.75 7.78
C ARG A 88 -7.09 3.62 7.87
N THR A 89 -5.98 3.06 8.33
CA THR A 89 -4.69 3.76 8.36
C THR A 89 -4.24 4.13 6.94
N MET A 90 -4.38 3.22 5.97
CA MET A 90 -4.07 3.48 4.57
C MET A 90 -4.98 4.52 3.94
N TYR A 91 -6.27 4.52 4.28
CA TYR A 91 -7.21 5.56 3.85
C TYR A 91 -6.71 6.95 4.29
N THR A 92 -6.38 7.11 5.57
CA THR A 92 -5.90 8.39 6.10
C THR A 92 -4.60 8.83 5.42
N ILE A 93 -3.63 7.92 5.26
CA ILE A 93 -2.35 8.22 4.60
C ILE A 93 -2.54 8.64 3.14
N ARG A 94 -3.39 7.94 2.39
CA ARG A 94 -3.61 8.24 0.96
C ARG A 94 -4.40 9.52 0.73
N GLN A 95 -5.32 9.86 1.62
CA GLN A 95 -6.15 11.07 1.52
C GLN A 95 -5.51 12.30 2.17
N ARG A 96 -4.37 12.15 2.85
CA ARG A 96 -3.71 13.22 3.60
C ARG A 96 -3.44 14.45 2.71
N ILE A 97 -3.95 15.59 3.15
CA ILE A 97 -3.62 16.90 2.58
C ILE A 97 -2.57 17.56 3.46
N GLY A 98 -1.46 17.96 2.84
CA GLY A 98 -0.31 18.53 3.54
C GLY A 98 0.69 17.47 4.04
N PRO A 99 1.65 17.86 4.90
CA PRO A 99 2.65 16.93 5.44
C PRO A 99 2.01 15.82 6.25
N LEU A 100 2.48 14.59 6.11
CA LEU A 100 2.04 13.42 6.87
C LEU A 100 2.87 13.32 8.15
N LEU A 101 2.23 13.46 9.32
CA LEU A 101 2.89 13.25 10.60
C LEU A 101 2.62 11.82 11.07
N MET A 102 3.66 11.12 11.50
CA MET A 102 3.55 9.75 11.98
C MET A 102 4.33 9.55 13.26
N LYS A 103 3.79 8.71 14.14
CA LYS A 103 4.54 8.07 15.22
C LYS A 103 4.76 6.62 14.87
N MET A 104 6.01 6.20 14.93
CA MET A 104 6.48 4.89 14.51
C MET A 104 7.09 4.13 15.69
N GLN A 105 7.00 2.81 15.65
CA GLN A 105 7.71 1.90 16.55
C GLN A 105 8.81 1.17 15.79
N LYS A 106 10.04 1.29 16.28
CA LYS A 106 11.20 0.55 15.77
C LYS A 106 11.04 -0.94 15.98
N ARG A 107 11.25 -1.72 14.91
CA ARG A 107 11.26 -3.19 14.98
C ARG A 107 12.57 -3.83 14.54
N TYR A 108 13.58 -3.03 14.18
CA TYR A 108 14.93 -3.49 13.87
C TYR A 108 14.95 -4.61 12.81
N GLY A 109 14.16 -4.48 11.74
CA GLY A 109 14.10 -5.47 10.67
C GLY A 109 13.30 -6.75 10.99
N LYS A 110 12.72 -6.88 12.19
CA LYS A 110 11.85 -8.01 12.56
C LYS A 110 10.47 -7.86 11.93
N LEU A 111 10.37 -8.19 10.64
CA LEU A 111 9.09 -8.54 10.03
C LEU A 111 8.54 -9.81 10.70
N ASP A 112 7.20 -9.93 10.78
CA ASP A 112 6.55 -11.21 11.09
C ASP A 112 6.96 -12.33 10.10
N ASP A 113 7.52 -11.96 8.94
CA ASP A 113 8.08 -12.84 7.91
C ASP A 113 9.55 -13.25 8.13
N THR A 114 10.21 -12.80 9.21
CA THR A 114 11.59 -13.24 9.51
C THR A 114 11.69 -14.75 9.74
N SER A 115 10.61 -15.38 10.20
CA SER A 115 10.50 -16.84 10.26
C SER A 115 10.65 -17.49 8.87
N GLU A 116 10.13 -16.88 7.80
CA GLU A 116 10.22 -17.48 6.45
C GLU A 116 11.64 -17.55 5.91
N LEU A 117 12.48 -16.54 6.20
CA LEU A 117 13.86 -16.51 5.73
C LEU A 117 14.67 -17.62 6.43
N SER A 118 14.50 -17.74 7.76
CA SER A 118 15.09 -18.83 8.56
C SER A 118 14.60 -20.21 8.09
N GLU A 119 13.31 -20.36 7.79
CA GLU A 119 12.75 -21.59 7.24
C GLU A 119 13.32 -21.94 5.86
N LYS A 120 13.49 -20.94 4.97
CA LYS A 120 14.11 -21.14 3.64
C LYS A 120 15.56 -21.57 3.75
N GLU A 121 16.31 -21.03 4.71
CA GLU A 121 17.68 -21.43 5.00
C GLU A 121 17.76 -22.88 5.52
N ILE A 122 16.86 -23.25 6.45
CA ILE A 122 16.75 -24.64 6.94
C ILE A 122 16.43 -25.59 5.79
N ILE A 123 15.42 -25.28 4.96
CA ILE A 123 15.04 -26.10 3.80
C ILE A 123 16.20 -26.22 2.81
N ARG A 124 16.93 -25.14 2.55
CA ARG A 124 18.08 -25.14 1.64
C ARG A 124 19.23 -26.00 2.19
N ALA A 125 19.56 -25.85 3.47
CA ALA A 125 20.61 -26.62 4.13
C ALA A 125 20.31 -28.13 4.10
N GLU A 126 19.07 -28.52 4.40
CA GLU A 126 18.66 -29.94 4.36
C GLU A 126 18.56 -30.50 2.95
N ARG A 127 18.12 -29.71 1.97
CA ARG A 127 18.16 -30.14 0.56
C ARG A 127 19.60 -30.38 0.10
N ASN A 128 20.53 -29.51 0.52
CA ASN A 128 21.95 -29.66 0.19
C ASN A 128 22.61 -30.85 0.90
N SER A 129 22.10 -31.27 2.05
CA SER A 129 22.62 -32.45 2.78
C SER A 129 22.06 -33.78 2.26
N GLY A 130 21.09 -33.77 1.34
CA GLY A 130 20.47 -34.97 0.78
C GLY A 130 19.50 -35.69 1.72
N VAL A 131 19.21 -35.13 2.90
CA VAL A 131 18.31 -35.71 3.91
C VAL A 131 17.16 -34.76 4.16
N ILE A 132 15.93 -35.17 3.84
CA ILE A 132 14.72 -34.45 4.22
C ILE A 132 14.32 -34.90 5.62
N SER A 133 14.54 -34.06 6.62
CA SER A 133 14.15 -34.38 8.00
C SER A 133 12.65 -34.19 8.23
N ASN A 134 12.16 -34.68 9.37
CA ASN A 134 10.80 -34.38 9.84
C ASN A 134 10.59 -32.87 10.05
N ARG A 135 11.64 -32.12 10.38
CA ARG A 135 11.58 -30.67 10.59
C ARG A 135 11.21 -29.92 9.30
N VAL A 136 11.76 -30.30 8.16
CA VAL A 136 11.37 -29.69 6.87
C VAL A 136 9.93 -30.03 6.50
N ARG A 137 9.46 -31.25 6.79
CA ARG A 137 8.06 -31.62 6.58
C ARG A 137 7.12 -30.77 7.44
N GLU A 138 7.45 -30.56 8.70
CA GLU A 138 6.70 -29.69 9.61
C GLU A 138 6.69 -28.23 9.11
N ILE A 139 7.84 -27.69 8.71
CA ILE A 139 7.94 -26.33 8.13
C ILE A 139 7.07 -26.21 6.87
N GLN A 140 7.11 -27.19 5.98
CA GLN A 140 6.29 -27.19 4.76
C GLN A 140 4.79 -27.26 5.08
N MET A 141 4.40 -28.10 6.04
CA MET A 141 3.02 -28.20 6.50
C MET A 141 2.52 -26.90 7.13
N GLN A 142 3.31 -26.28 8.03
CA GLN A 142 2.97 -24.99 8.64
C GLN A 142 2.87 -23.87 7.60
N ASN A 143 3.78 -23.83 6.63
CA ASN A 143 3.72 -22.88 5.53
C ASN A 143 2.48 -23.07 4.64
N TYR A 144 2.11 -24.32 4.37
CA TYR A 144 0.89 -24.64 3.64
C TYR A 144 -0.34 -24.16 4.40
N LEU A 145 -0.45 -24.49 5.69
CA LEU A 145 -1.56 -24.06 6.54
C LEU A 145 -1.66 -22.53 6.61
N ARG A 146 -0.52 -21.84 6.85
CA ARG A 146 -0.46 -20.38 6.90
C ARG A 146 -0.91 -19.73 5.59
N LYS A 147 -0.44 -20.23 4.44
CA LYS A 147 -0.87 -19.71 3.13
C LYS A 147 -2.36 -19.95 2.88
N LYS A 148 -2.86 -21.11 3.31
CA LYS A 148 -4.29 -21.46 3.21
C LYS A 148 -5.15 -20.51 4.06
N GLU A 149 -4.78 -20.30 5.33
CA GLU A 149 -5.48 -19.38 6.24
C GLU A 149 -5.46 -17.94 5.73
N GLN A 150 -4.31 -17.47 5.22
CA GLN A 150 -4.21 -16.13 4.63
C GLN A 150 -5.13 -15.99 3.40
N LYS A 151 -5.19 -17.02 2.55
CA LYS A 151 -6.10 -17.02 1.39
C LYS A 151 -7.56 -16.98 1.83
N GLU A 152 -7.96 -17.82 2.78
CA GLU A 152 -9.32 -17.84 3.34
C GLU A 152 -9.68 -16.49 3.98
N SER A 153 -8.75 -15.85 4.69
CA SER A 153 -8.93 -14.52 5.26
C SER A 153 -9.13 -13.45 4.19
N ARG A 154 -8.34 -13.47 3.10
CA ARG A 154 -8.50 -12.51 1.99
C ARG A 154 -9.82 -12.72 1.26
N GLU A 155 -10.23 -13.96 1.01
CA GLU A 155 -11.54 -14.28 0.42
C GLU A 155 -12.70 -13.81 1.31
N LYS A 156 -12.56 -13.92 2.63
CA LYS A 156 -13.52 -13.38 3.60
C LYS A 156 -13.60 -11.87 3.54
N ASP A 157 -12.48 -11.17 3.63
CA ASP A 157 -12.44 -9.70 3.55
C ASP A 157 -13.01 -9.20 2.21
N LEU A 158 -12.67 -9.84 1.09
CA LEU A 158 -13.21 -9.49 -0.22
C LEU A 158 -14.74 -9.62 -0.27
N ARG A 159 -15.28 -10.73 0.25
CA ARG A 159 -16.73 -10.98 0.30
C ARG A 159 -17.45 -9.96 1.17
N GLU A 160 -16.91 -9.66 2.35
CA GLU A 160 -17.45 -8.64 3.25
C GLU A 160 -17.40 -7.25 2.61
N GLY A 161 -16.29 -6.90 1.96
CA GLY A 161 -16.15 -5.65 1.21
C GLY A 161 -17.22 -5.50 0.13
N LEU A 162 -17.46 -6.56 -0.66
CA LEU A 162 -18.52 -6.56 -1.68
C LEU A 162 -19.93 -6.41 -1.07
N GLN A 163 -20.19 -7.01 0.10
CA GLN A 163 -21.46 -6.87 0.79
C GLN A 163 -21.66 -5.44 1.32
N LEU A 164 -20.64 -4.86 1.94
CA LEU A 164 -20.65 -3.48 2.42
C LEU A 164 -20.86 -2.50 1.26
N TYR A 165 -20.19 -2.74 0.14
CA TYR A 165 -20.29 -1.93 -1.06
C TYR A 165 -21.73 -1.91 -1.61
N ARG A 166 -22.37 -3.08 -1.71
CA ARG A 166 -23.78 -3.20 -2.14
C ARG A 166 -24.74 -2.47 -1.20
N ASN A 167 -24.37 -2.34 0.07
CA ASN A 167 -25.13 -1.60 1.08
C ASN A 167 -24.74 -0.11 1.11
N THR A 168 -24.04 0.41 0.10
CA THR A 168 -23.59 1.82 -0.03
C THR A 168 -22.63 2.29 1.06
N LYS A 169 -22.06 1.36 1.84
CA LYS A 169 -21.08 1.62 2.89
C LYS A 169 -19.67 1.66 2.31
N TYR A 170 -19.40 2.64 1.45
CA TYR A 170 -18.19 2.66 0.61
C TYR A 170 -16.89 2.77 1.42
N GLU A 171 -16.85 3.53 2.51
CA GLU A 171 -15.65 3.63 3.37
C GLU A 171 -15.35 2.31 4.08
N GLU A 172 -16.39 1.62 4.59
CA GLU A 172 -16.24 0.31 5.23
C GLU A 172 -15.80 -0.75 4.21
N ALA A 173 -16.36 -0.71 2.99
CA ALA A 173 -15.97 -1.58 1.89
C ALA A 173 -14.52 -1.34 1.46
N LEU A 174 -14.12 -0.06 1.35
CA LEU A 174 -12.76 0.34 1.04
C LEU A 174 -11.77 -0.22 2.07
N ASN A 175 -12.05 -0.11 3.36
CA ASN A 175 -11.20 -0.71 4.41
C ASN A 175 -10.98 -2.22 4.19
N LYS A 176 -12.02 -2.94 3.78
CA LYS A 176 -11.94 -4.37 3.51
C LYS A 176 -11.13 -4.71 2.26
N PHE A 177 -11.31 -3.98 1.16
CA PHE A 177 -10.50 -4.20 -0.04
C PHE A 177 -9.03 -3.83 0.18
N GLU A 178 -8.74 -2.76 0.93
CA GLU A 178 -7.38 -2.42 1.33
C GLU A 178 -6.75 -3.48 2.22
N SER A 179 -7.51 -4.09 3.13
CA SER A 179 -7.07 -5.24 3.93
C SER A 179 -6.62 -6.42 3.06
N VAL A 180 -7.35 -6.70 1.97
CA VAL A 180 -6.96 -7.72 0.99
C VAL A 180 -5.62 -7.38 0.36
N LEU A 181 -5.44 -6.15 -0.15
CA LEU A 181 -4.20 -5.68 -0.78
C LEU A 181 -3.02 -5.69 0.19
N GLY A 182 -3.22 -5.25 1.43
CA GLY A 182 -2.22 -5.25 2.48
C GLY A 182 -1.71 -6.64 2.87
N SER A 183 -2.52 -7.68 2.60
CA SER A 183 -2.18 -9.08 2.86
C SER A 183 -1.41 -9.75 1.72
N LYS A 184 -0.85 -8.96 0.80
CA LYS A 184 -0.01 -9.38 -0.34
C LYS A 184 -0.65 -10.50 -1.19
N PRO A 185 -1.81 -10.24 -1.79
CA PRO A 185 -2.50 -11.21 -2.65
C PRO A 185 -1.69 -11.54 -3.90
N GLY A 186 -2.06 -12.63 -4.58
CA GLY A 186 -1.59 -12.88 -5.95
C GLY A 186 -2.13 -11.86 -6.95
N PRO A 187 -1.59 -11.76 -8.18
CA PRO A 187 -1.98 -10.77 -9.17
C PRO A 187 -3.49 -10.74 -9.46
N ASP A 188 -4.12 -11.91 -9.61
CA ASP A 188 -5.56 -12.01 -9.88
C ASP A 188 -6.40 -11.39 -8.75
N GLU A 189 -6.11 -11.76 -7.50
CA GLU A 189 -6.78 -11.20 -6.32
C GLU A 189 -6.48 -9.71 -6.15
N ALA A 190 -5.24 -9.29 -6.41
CA ALA A 190 -4.81 -7.89 -6.33
C ALA A 190 -5.55 -7.02 -7.35
N SER A 191 -5.63 -7.45 -8.61
CA SER A 191 -6.29 -6.72 -9.69
C SER A 191 -7.78 -6.47 -9.38
N VAL A 192 -8.48 -7.49 -8.88
CA VAL A 192 -9.88 -7.39 -8.48
C VAL A 192 -10.06 -6.50 -7.25
N ALA A 193 -9.21 -6.64 -6.23
CA ALA A 193 -9.29 -5.79 -5.04
C ALA A 193 -9.01 -4.32 -5.37
N SER A 194 -7.95 -4.02 -6.14
CA SER A 194 -7.62 -2.67 -6.60
C SER A 194 -8.72 -2.04 -7.46
N TYR A 195 -9.36 -2.83 -8.34
CA TYR A 195 -10.52 -2.35 -9.11
C TYR A 195 -11.67 -1.93 -8.19
N ASN A 196 -11.98 -2.74 -7.18
CA ASN A 196 -13.03 -2.40 -6.21
C ASN A 196 -12.65 -1.20 -5.33
N VAL A 197 -11.37 -1.03 -4.99
CA VAL A 197 -10.85 0.19 -4.34
C VAL A 197 -11.10 1.42 -5.22
N ALA A 198 -10.82 1.33 -6.52
CA ALA A 198 -11.07 2.41 -7.47
C ALA A 198 -12.57 2.78 -7.55
N CYS A 199 -13.45 1.77 -7.56
CA CYS A 199 -14.90 1.98 -7.49
C CYS A 199 -15.31 2.70 -6.20
N CYS A 200 -14.81 2.28 -5.04
CA CYS A 200 -15.07 2.97 -3.76
C CYS A 200 -14.63 4.43 -3.81
N TYR A 201 -13.40 4.71 -4.24
CA TYR A 201 -12.89 6.08 -4.32
C TYR A 201 -13.71 6.96 -5.29
N SER A 202 -14.12 6.40 -6.42
CA SER A 202 -15.01 7.07 -7.38
C SER A 202 -16.33 7.48 -6.73
N LYS A 203 -16.98 6.57 -5.97
CA LYS A 203 -18.21 6.84 -5.23
C LYS A 203 -18.04 7.86 -4.09
N LEU A 204 -16.84 7.93 -3.51
CA LEU A 204 -16.48 8.88 -2.46
C LEU A 204 -16.00 10.24 -3.01
N ASN A 205 -16.04 10.44 -4.33
CA ASN A 205 -15.52 11.64 -5.00
C ASN A 205 -14.02 11.90 -4.82
N GLN A 206 -13.24 10.86 -4.55
CA GLN A 206 -11.78 10.92 -4.37
C GLN A 206 -11.08 10.55 -5.68
N VAL A 207 -11.17 11.44 -6.68
CA VAL A 207 -10.76 11.18 -8.07
C VAL A 207 -9.30 10.74 -8.19
N GLN A 208 -8.36 11.46 -7.58
CA GLN A 208 -6.93 11.15 -7.70
C GLN A 208 -6.59 9.77 -7.12
N ALA A 209 -7.13 9.44 -5.96
CA ALA A 209 -6.93 8.13 -5.34
C ALA A 209 -7.62 7.01 -6.13
N GLY A 210 -8.79 7.28 -6.72
CA GLY A 210 -9.46 6.34 -7.60
C GLY A 210 -8.68 6.04 -8.87
N LEU A 211 -8.09 7.06 -9.51
CA LEU A 211 -7.23 6.87 -10.68
C LEU A 211 -5.98 6.06 -10.33
N SER A 212 -5.34 6.36 -9.19
CA SER A 212 -4.19 5.59 -8.70
C SER A 212 -4.55 4.12 -8.48
N ALA A 213 -5.68 3.83 -7.83
CA ALA A 213 -6.12 2.46 -7.59
C ALA A 213 -6.52 1.74 -8.89
N LEU A 214 -7.06 2.46 -9.87
CA LEU A 214 -7.37 1.91 -11.18
C LEU A 214 -6.07 1.55 -11.95
N GLU A 215 -5.04 2.40 -11.86
CA GLU A 215 -3.71 2.09 -12.39
C GLU A 215 -3.11 0.84 -11.72
N ASP A 216 -3.21 0.73 -10.39
CA ASP A 216 -2.78 -0.47 -9.67
C ASP A 216 -3.52 -1.74 -10.14
N ALA A 217 -4.82 -1.64 -10.42
CA ALA A 217 -5.61 -2.75 -10.96
C ALA A 217 -5.10 -3.19 -12.33
N LEU A 218 -4.85 -2.23 -13.23
CA LEU A 218 -4.33 -2.46 -14.58
C LEU A 218 -2.92 -3.07 -14.54
N LEU A 219 -2.03 -2.57 -13.68
CA LEU A 219 -0.69 -3.11 -13.48
C LEU A 219 -0.69 -4.54 -12.94
N ALA A 220 -1.67 -4.85 -12.09
CA ALA A 220 -1.88 -6.19 -11.55
C ALA A 220 -2.51 -7.17 -12.55
N GLY A 221 -2.95 -6.69 -13.73
CA GLY A 221 -3.50 -7.52 -14.80
C GLY A 221 -5.04 -7.49 -14.91
N PHE A 222 -5.70 -6.42 -14.48
CA PHE A 222 -7.14 -6.27 -14.73
C PHE A 222 -7.40 -6.01 -16.23
N GLU A 223 -8.02 -6.97 -16.91
CA GLU A 223 -8.17 -6.95 -18.39
C GLU A 223 -9.57 -6.57 -18.88
N ASP A 224 -10.56 -6.39 -18.01
CA ASP A 224 -11.92 -6.03 -18.44
C ASP A 224 -12.06 -4.52 -18.72
N PHE A 225 -11.35 -4.05 -19.75
CA PHE A 225 -11.37 -2.64 -20.16
C PHE A 225 -12.75 -2.16 -20.62
N LYS A 226 -13.59 -3.07 -21.14
CA LYS A 226 -14.97 -2.75 -21.48
C LYS A 226 -15.73 -2.34 -20.22
N ARG A 227 -15.56 -3.10 -19.13
CA ARG A 227 -16.12 -2.74 -17.84
C ARG A 227 -15.56 -1.42 -17.35
N ILE A 228 -14.25 -1.19 -17.37
CA ILE A 228 -13.66 0.09 -16.94
C ILE A 228 -14.31 1.30 -17.63
N ARG A 229 -14.58 1.21 -18.94
CA ARG A 229 -15.18 2.31 -19.71
C ARG A 229 -16.69 2.49 -19.51
N THR A 230 -17.39 1.49 -18.98
CA THR A 230 -18.86 1.48 -18.91
C THR A 230 -19.41 1.41 -17.49
N ASP A 231 -18.59 1.00 -16.52
CA ASP A 231 -19.03 0.80 -15.14
C ASP A 231 -19.56 2.12 -14.57
N PRO A 232 -20.83 2.16 -14.12
CA PRO A 232 -21.40 3.35 -13.48
C PRO A 232 -20.68 3.72 -12.19
N ASP A 233 -19.98 2.78 -11.57
CA ASP A 233 -19.22 3.03 -10.35
C ASP A 233 -17.97 3.84 -10.60
N LEU A 234 -17.40 3.77 -11.81
CA LEU A 234 -16.26 4.57 -12.24
C LEU A 234 -16.67 5.85 -12.97
N ALA A 235 -17.96 6.19 -13.02
CA ALA A 235 -18.45 7.34 -13.78
C ALA A 235 -17.73 8.64 -13.44
N ASN A 236 -17.43 8.87 -12.16
CA ASN A 236 -16.72 10.06 -11.71
C ASN A 236 -15.24 10.08 -12.16
N LEU A 237 -14.56 8.93 -12.15
CA LEU A 237 -13.21 8.85 -12.70
C LEU A 237 -13.21 9.09 -14.20
N ARG A 238 -14.19 8.53 -14.94
CA ARG A 238 -14.32 8.69 -16.39
C ARG A 238 -14.47 10.15 -16.83
N THR A 239 -15.03 11.01 -16.00
CA THR A 239 -15.16 12.44 -16.27
C THR A 239 -13.90 13.25 -15.95
N SER A 240 -12.90 12.64 -15.31
CA SER A 240 -11.66 13.32 -14.93
C SER A 240 -10.64 13.37 -16.07
N GLU A 241 -9.81 14.41 -16.08
CA GLU A 241 -8.77 14.62 -17.10
C GLU A 241 -7.71 13.50 -17.11
N GLY A 242 -7.50 12.81 -15.98
CA GLY A 242 -6.49 11.76 -15.85
C GLY A 242 -6.91 10.38 -16.36
N PHE A 243 -8.19 10.15 -16.64
CA PHE A 243 -8.71 8.83 -17.00
C PHE A 243 -8.29 8.37 -18.40
N GLU A 244 -8.52 9.19 -19.42
CA GLU A 244 -8.15 8.86 -20.81
C GLU A 244 -6.64 8.65 -20.98
N PRO A 245 -5.75 9.52 -20.44
CA PRO A 245 -4.30 9.26 -20.45
C PRO A 245 -3.92 7.96 -19.76
N LEU A 246 -4.57 7.61 -18.64
CA LEU A 246 -4.33 6.35 -17.95
C LEU A 246 -4.67 5.16 -18.87
N LEU A 247 -5.87 5.11 -19.44
CA LEU A 247 -6.28 4.00 -20.29
C LEU A 247 -5.45 3.87 -21.56
N LYS A 248 -5.12 4.99 -22.21
CA LYS A 248 -4.33 5.00 -23.44
C LYS A 248 -2.97 4.31 -23.24
N ARG A 249 -2.33 4.50 -22.08
CA ARG A 249 -1.07 3.81 -21.73
C ARG A 249 -1.21 2.29 -21.77
N PHE A 250 -2.35 1.74 -21.37
CA PHE A 250 -2.57 0.29 -21.33
C PHE A 250 -3.18 -0.26 -22.62
N ASP A 251 -3.99 0.53 -23.33
CA ASP A 251 -4.51 0.19 -24.66
C ASP A 251 -3.38 0.07 -25.69
N GLU A 252 -2.44 1.03 -25.71
CA GLU A 252 -1.27 0.99 -26.58
C GLU A 252 -0.28 -0.09 -26.15
N SER A 253 -0.18 -0.39 -24.85
CA SER A 253 0.70 -1.43 -24.31
C SER A 253 0.22 -2.85 -24.59
N PHE A 254 -1.08 -3.07 -24.83
CA PHE A 254 -1.56 -4.36 -25.37
C PHE A 254 -0.95 -4.69 -26.74
N ILE A 255 -0.45 -3.68 -27.48
CA ILE A 255 0.26 -3.86 -28.75
C ILE A 255 1.77 -4.05 -28.54
N ASN A 256 2.32 -3.72 -27.36
CA ASN A 256 3.76 -3.84 -27.09
C ASN A 256 4.03 -4.35 -25.66
N GLU A 257 4.12 -5.67 -25.54
CA GLU A 257 4.44 -6.45 -24.34
C GLU A 257 5.71 -5.97 -23.60
N ASN A 258 6.63 -5.31 -24.31
CA ASN A 258 7.84 -4.72 -23.73
C ASN A 258 7.58 -3.48 -22.86
N ALA A 259 6.54 -2.69 -23.15
CA ALA A 259 6.19 -1.50 -22.39
C ALA A 259 5.65 -1.87 -20.99
N ILE A 260 4.85 -2.93 -20.92
CA ILE A 260 4.31 -3.47 -19.65
C ILE A 260 5.45 -3.97 -18.76
N ASN A 261 6.44 -4.67 -19.33
CA ASN A 261 7.61 -5.14 -18.59
C ASN A 261 8.54 -4.00 -18.14
N ALA A 262 8.67 -2.93 -18.94
CA ALA A 262 9.44 -1.75 -18.56
C ALA A 262 8.80 -0.97 -17.39
N ILE A 263 7.46 -0.82 -17.39
CA ILE A 263 6.73 -0.19 -16.28
C ILE A 263 6.86 -1.04 -15.00
N LYS A 264 6.70 -2.38 -15.11
CA LYS A 264 6.92 -3.31 -13.98
C LYS A 264 8.35 -3.24 -13.43
N SER A 265 9.34 -2.96 -14.28
CA SER A 265 10.74 -2.77 -13.88
C SER A 265 10.98 -1.40 -13.22
N LEU A 266 10.32 -0.34 -13.69
CA LEU A 266 10.40 1.01 -13.10
C LEU A 266 9.76 1.07 -11.70
N PHE A 267 8.74 0.24 -11.45
CA PHE A 267 8.05 0.15 -10.15
C PHE A 267 8.49 -1.05 -9.28
N GLY A 268 9.63 -1.68 -9.59
CA GLY A 268 10.34 -2.54 -8.64
C GLY A 268 9.63 -3.84 -8.25
N PHE A 269 9.31 -4.69 -9.23
CA PHE A 269 8.93 -6.10 -8.99
C PHE A 269 9.99 -7.12 -9.46
N ASN A 270 11.28 -6.80 -9.34
CA ASN A 270 12.33 -7.80 -9.46
C ASN A 270 12.98 -8.09 -8.12
N LYS A 271 12.50 -9.16 -7.48
CA LYS A 271 13.29 -9.93 -6.51
C LYS A 271 14.32 -10.73 -7.31
N LYS A 272 15.61 -10.47 -7.04
CA LYS A 272 16.62 -11.53 -7.12
C LYS A 272 16.70 -12.23 -5.78
#